data_AF-A0A2K2VIA3-F1
#
_entry.id   AF-A0A2K2VIA3-F1
#
_cell.length_a   1.000
_cell.length_b   1.000
_cell.length_c   1.000
_cell.angle_alpha   90.00
_cell.angle_beta   90.00
_cell.angle_gamma   90.00
#
_symmetry.space_group_name_H-M   'P 1'
#
loop_
_entity.id
_entity.type
_entity.pdbx_description
1 polymer ?
#
loop_
_entity_poly.entity_id
_entity_poly.type
_entity_poly.pdbx_seq_one_letter_code
_entity_poly.pdbx_strand_id
1 'polypeptide(L)'
;MCSYTTYSILEQLKLYIEKYNAQYKNLEAKEFNSSHDRFLILDEKEIYHIGASLKDLGKKWFVFSLLEVESFGLMERVCRVV
;
A
#
# COMPACT_ATOMS: atom_id res chain seq x y z
N MET A 1 4.41 10.65 -6.13
CA MET A 1 3.01 10.18 -5.92
C MET A 1 3.06 8.89 -5.12
N CYS A 2 2.22 8.73 -4.11
CA CYS A 2 2.21 7.58 -3.22
C CYS A 2 0.88 6.84 -3.33
N SER A 3 0.91 5.53 -3.56
CA SER A 3 -0.29 4.69 -3.68
C SER A 3 -0.25 3.57 -2.66
N TYR A 4 -1.30 3.44 -1.85
CA TYR A 4 -1.45 2.42 -0.83
C TYR A 4 -2.56 1.45 -1.22
N THR A 5 -2.25 0.16 -1.31
CA THR A 5 -3.23 -0.88 -1.64
C THR A 5 -3.65 -1.64 -0.40
N THR A 6 -4.93 -1.98 -0.31
CA THR A 6 -5.50 -2.79 0.78
C THR A 6 -6.66 -3.62 0.26
N TYR A 7 -6.99 -4.73 0.91
CA TYR A 7 -8.08 -5.60 0.48
C TYR A 7 -9.44 -4.89 0.42
N SER A 8 -9.71 -4.02 1.40
CA SER A 8 -10.90 -3.17 1.43
C SER A 8 -10.61 -1.83 2.09
N ILE A 9 -11.26 -0.76 1.61
CA ILE A 9 -11.16 0.57 2.20
C ILE A 9 -12.31 0.76 3.17
N LEU A 10 -11.99 0.71 4.47
CA LEU A 10 -12.93 1.03 5.55
C LEU A 10 -13.18 2.55 5.58
N GLU A 11 -14.37 2.97 6.00
CA GLU A 11 -14.73 4.40 6.16
C GLU A 11 -13.73 5.17 7.04
N GLN A 12 -13.23 4.52 8.09
CA GLN A 12 -12.24 5.12 8.97
C GLN A 12 -10.90 5.39 8.24
N LEU A 13 -10.50 4.52 7.31
CA LEU A 13 -9.30 4.70 6.50
C LEU A 13 -9.47 5.90 5.55
N LYS A 14 -10.66 6.09 4.95
CA LYS A 14 -10.95 7.27 4.11
C LYS A 14 -10.74 8.57 4.88
N LEU A 15 -11.30 8.67 6.08
CA LEU A 15 -11.14 9.86 6.92
C LEU A 15 -9.68 10.15 7.28
N TYR A 16 -8.87 9.11 7.51
CA TYR A 16 -7.44 9.29 7.76
C TYR A 16 -6.70 9.78 6.51
N ILE A 17 -7.02 9.23 5.34
CA ILE A 17 -6.44 9.65 4.06
C ILE A 17 -6.81 11.10 3.76
N GLU A 18 -8.07 11.49 3.94
CA GLU A 18 -8.52 12.87 3.75
C GLU A 18 -7.76 13.85 4.66
N LYS A 19 -7.61 13.51 5.95
CA LYS A 19 -6.83 14.32 6.90
C LYS A 19 -5.36 14.45 6.51
N TYR A 20 -4.75 13.38 6.02
CA TYR A 20 -3.37 13.39 5.56
C TYR A 20 -3.21 14.20 4.26
N ASN A 21 -4.11 13.98 3.29
CA ASN A 21 -4.12 14.67 2.02
C ASN A 21 -4.45 16.16 2.16
N ALA A 22 -5.13 16.59 3.21
CA ALA A 22 -5.29 18.01 3.52
C ALA A 22 -3.93 18.74 3.67
N GLN A 23 -2.88 18.02 4.09
CA GLN A 23 -1.54 18.57 4.30
C GLN A 23 -0.60 18.29 3.11
N TYR A 24 -0.57 17.05 2.60
CA TYR A 24 0.48 16.61 1.68
C TYR A 24 -0.01 16.31 0.24
N LYS A 25 -1.32 16.09 0.04
CA LYS A 25 -1.97 15.84 -1.26
C LYS A 25 -1.27 14.81 -2.16
N ASN A 26 -0.62 13.80 -1.59
CA ASN A 26 0.24 12.88 -2.33
C ASN A 26 -0.12 11.40 -2.13
N LEU A 27 -1.13 11.07 -1.32
CA LEU A 27 -1.52 9.70 -1.00
C LEU A 27 -2.83 9.33 -1.69
N GLU A 28 -2.81 8.24 -2.45
CA GLU A 28 -4.00 7.61 -3.01
C GLU A 28 -4.16 6.21 -2.41
N ALA A 29 -5.39 5.80 -2.06
CA ALA A 29 -5.65 4.44 -1.59
C ALA A 29 -6.49 3.67 -2.59
N LYS A 30 -6.11 2.42 -2.86
CA LYS A 30 -6.77 1.56 -3.84
C LYS A 30 -7.11 0.21 -3.25
N GLU A 31 -8.25 -0.33 -3.66
CA GLU A 31 -8.66 -1.66 -3.28
C GLU A 31 -7.95 -2.70 -4.14
N PHE A 32 -7.25 -3.62 -3.50
CA PHE A 32 -6.57 -4.75 -4.11
C PHE A 32 -7.12 -6.04 -3.52
N ASN A 33 -8.27 -6.47 -4.02
CA ASN A 33 -8.98 -7.67 -3.58
C ASN A 33 -8.32 -9.00 -4.00
N SER A 34 -7.24 -8.93 -4.80
CA SER A 34 -6.52 -10.10 -5.29
C SER A 34 -5.49 -10.66 -4.30
N SER A 35 -5.17 -9.93 -3.21
CA SER A 35 -4.35 -10.42 -2.11
C SER A 35 -4.77 -9.80 -0.77
N HIS A 36 -4.45 -10.48 0.34
CA HIS A 36 -4.54 -9.91 1.69
C HIS A 36 -3.31 -9.05 2.04
N ASP A 37 -2.26 -9.13 1.24
CA ASP A 37 -1.07 -8.31 1.40
C ASP A 37 -1.36 -6.86 1.02
N ARG A 38 -0.65 -5.94 1.67
CA ARG A 38 -0.71 -4.52 1.34
C ARG A 38 0.59 -4.09 0.69
N PHE A 39 0.45 -3.20 -0.27
CA PHE A 39 1.58 -2.63 -0.99
C PHE A 39 1.55 -1.12 -0.84
N LEU A 40 2.71 -0.54 -0.59
CA LEU A 40 2.92 0.89 -0.66
C LEU A 40 3.83 1.17 -1.85
N ILE A 41 3.38 2.01 -2.75
CA ILE A 41 4.02 2.26 -4.03
C ILE A 41 4.45 3.72 -4.02
N LEU A 42 5.74 3.96 -4.17
CA LEU A 42 6.30 5.30 -4.27
C LEU A 42 6.77 5.57 -5.69
N ASP A 43 6.26 6.65 -6.26
CA ASP A 43 6.62 7.18 -7.58
C ASP A 43 6.57 6.13 -8.69
N GLU A 44 5.69 5.12 -8.54
CA GLU A 44 5.53 3.97 -9.46
C GLU A 44 6.83 3.16 -9.68
N LYS A 45 7.85 3.39 -8.86
CA LYS A 45 9.19 2.79 -8.99
C LYS A 45 9.53 1.86 -7.84
N GLU A 46 9.04 2.16 -6.65
CA GLU A 46 9.38 1.42 -5.45
C GLU A 46 8.12 0.77 -4.90
N ILE A 47 8.12 -0.55 -4.74
CA ILE A 47 7.02 -1.27 -4.09
C ILE A 47 7.50 -1.81 -2.75
N TYR A 48 6.90 -1.31 -1.69
CA TYR A 48 7.04 -1.85 -0.36
C TYR A 48 5.92 -2.85 -0.09
N HIS A 49 6.30 -4.11 0.15
CA HIS A 49 5.40 -5.14 0.60
C HIS A 49 5.27 -5.13 2.13
N ILE A 50 4.02 -5.13 2.59
CA ILE A 50 3.64 -5.10 4.00
C ILE A 50 2.87 -6.40 4.35
N GLY A 51 3.62 -7.42 4.75
CA GLY A 51 3.11 -8.79 4.97
C GLY A 51 2.39 -9.03 6.31
N ALA A 52 2.18 -8.00 7.14
CA ALA A 52 1.51 -8.15 8.44
C ALA A 52 0.72 -6.91 8.79
N SER A 53 -0.43 -7.07 9.49
CA SER A 53 -1.37 -5.96 9.70
C SER A 53 -0.70 -4.72 10.32
N LEU A 54 -0.95 -3.49 9.85
CA LEU A 54 -0.40 -2.27 10.46
C LEU A 54 -0.72 -2.17 11.97
N LYS A 55 -1.82 -2.78 12.44
CA LYS A 55 -2.15 -2.89 13.88
C LYS A 55 -1.19 -3.78 14.68
N ASP A 56 -0.48 -4.69 13.99
CA ASP A 56 0.50 -5.61 14.55
C ASP A 56 1.92 -5.03 14.53
N LEU A 57 2.11 -3.84 13.91
CA LEU A 57 3.37 -3.10 13.91
C LEU A 57 3.80 -2.82 15.36
N GLY A 58 4.95 -3.36 15.77
CA GLY A 58 5.50 -3.23 17.12
C GLY A 58 4.92 -4.20 18.16
N LYS A 59 3.91 -5.02 17.81
CA LYS A 59 3.35 -6.06 18.69
C LYS A 59 3.76 -7.47 18.29
N LYS A 60 4.03 -7.69 17.00
CA LYS A 60 4.49 -8.97 16.43
C LYS A 60 5.65 -8.73 15.47
N TRP A 61 6.30 -9.83 15.09
CA TRP A 61 7.26 -9.81 13.99
C TRP A 61 6.57 -9.27 12.74
N PHE A 62 7.15 -8.21 12.20
CA PHE A 62 6.57 -7.42 11.14
C PHE A 62 7.61 -7.31 10.04
N VAL A 63 7.23 -7.65 8.81
CA VAL A 63 8.14 -7.61 7.65
C VAL A 63 7.72 -6.46 6.73
N PHE A 64 8.68 -5.57 6.48
CA PHE A 64 8.68 -4.66 5.35
C PHE A 64 9.73 -5.14 4.36
N SER A 65 9.32 -5.38 3.12
CA SER A 65 10.25 -5.74 2.05
C SER A 65 10.15 -4.73 0.94
N LEU A 66 11.27 -4.12 0.55
CA LEU A 66 11.36 -3.40 -0.71
C LEU A 66 11.47 -4.44 -1.82
N LEU A 67 10.56 -4.37 -2.79
CA LEU A 67 10.59 -5.22 -3.96
C LEU A 67 11.31 -4.46 -5.08
N GLU A 68 12.39 -5.06 -5.58
CA GLU A 68 13.09 -4.55 -6.75
C GLU A 68 12.23 -4.75 -8.01
N VAL A 69 12.27 -3.76 -8.90
CA VAL A 69 11.42 -3.62 -10.09
C VAL A 69 11.55 -4.81 -11.06
N GLU A 70 12.64 -5.58 -10.97
CA GLU A 70 12.86 -6.82 -11.74
C GLU A 70 11.93 -7.97 -11.35
N SER A 71 11.11 -7.82 -10.31
CA SER A 71 9.99 -8.73 -10.01
C SER A 71 8.80 -8.49 -10.96
N PHE A 72 9.05 -8.70 -12.26
CA PHE A 72 8.18 -8.33 -13.39
C PHE A 72 6.70 -8.74 -13.22
N GLY A 73 6.43 -9.91 -12.63
CA GLY A 73 5.05 -10.43 -12.51
C GLY A 73 4.20 -9.75 -11.43
N LEU A 74 4.84 -9.21 -10.38
CA LEU A 74 4.11 -8.53 -9.31
C LEU A 74 3.86 -7.06 -9.67
N MET A 75 4.87 -6.38 -10.23
CA MET A 75 4.74 -5.00 -10.73
C MET A 75 3.57 -4.89 -11.71
N GLU A 76 3.46 -5.81 -12.68
CA GLU A 76 2.38 -5.76 -13.66
C GLU A 76 0.97 -5.86 -13.01
N ARG A 77 0.81 -6.75 -12.02
CA ARG A 77 -0.47 -6.94 -11.33
C ARG A 77 -0.83 -5.78 -10.43
N VAL A 78 0.15 -5.21 -9.75
CA VAL A 78 -0.04 -4.09 -8.83
C VAL A 78 -0.24 -2.78 -9.61
N CYS A 79 0.57 -2.50 -10.64
CA CYS A 79 0.41 -1.35 -11.52
C CYS A 79 -0.91 -1.35 -12.29
N ARG A 80 -1.51 -2.50 -12.61
CA ARG A 80 -2.87 -2.53 -13.22
C ARG A 80 -3.96 -2.00 -12.30
N VAL A 81 -3.73 -2.01 -11.00
CA VAL A 81 -4.68 -1.53 -9.99
C VAL A 81 -4.41 -0.07 -9.63
N VAL A 82 -3.24 0.47 -10.01
CA VAL A 82 -2.75 1.81 -9.67
C VAL A 82 -2.81 2.73 -10.88
#